data_AF-M3GA43-F1
#
_entry.id   AF-M3GA43-F1
#
_cell.length_a   1.000
_cell.length_b   1.000
_cell.length_c   1.000
_cell.angle_alpha   90.00
_cell.angle_beta   90.00
_cell.angle_gamma   90.00
#
_symmetry.space_group_name_H-M   'P 1'
#
loop_
_entity.id
_entity.type
_entity.pdbx_description
1 polymer ?
#
loop_
_entity_poly.entity_id
_entity_poly.type
_entity_poly.pdbx_seq_one_letter_code
_entity_poly.pdbx_strand_id
1 'polypeptide(L)'
;MSWIQVETGRYENGSGWILENDPTFSWIMYNEEMEDEFPDTFLVLADLFTNPGLSVITLDPVTGKLPTQYLPALAINDTFIVSSQATMLSLSAERGDIAVRTDLPGPGMFILAGDDPAFLPNWIPLTTTYPDWNNIQNKPAAFPTVNHDHDSRYYTKSESDTLSLQKRNISTPIPATEVATDSGHRFVSDIQMAIWDAPNWNNIQNKPVSFLPSSHDHDSRYYTKFEIDALLSQKRNLSTPIPATEVVTDSGHRFVTDAQMVIWDAPAGGNISIPLGGIVEDSLNQLPSSNFREPDGLPISRFTYDALWNLVRRVVTSIVPATDRVNVTAHNLAEGQLVKFNFTGGGIAALTNYYVRNPTTNDFQISTGSIGGVINLTSSQTGDMITNIEYGFGDGSSTFNVPDRKGIFLRGAGVHGSRAKTSGGNYDGGSVGFAGQDRQISHSHQQYAGDIAGGSYGSGGRYADSGGASAATILYTGSPVSDGTGNPRNSNEVAPAWTAVRYKLRVL
;
A
#
# COMPACT_ATOMS: atom_id res chain seq x y z
N MET A 1 -31.44 21.12 -59.59
CA MET A 1 -31.37 21.91 -60.84
C MET A 1 -30.14 21.43 -61.58
N SER A 2 -30.32 20.75 -62.71
CA SER A 2 -29.21 20.28 -63.55
C SER A 2 -28.95 21.30 -64.64
N TRP A 3 -27.69 21.70 -64.80
CA TRP A 3 -27.26 22.45 -65.97
C TRP A 3 -27.29 21.52 -67.18
N ILE A 4 -28.07 21.87 -68.20
CA ILE A 4 -28.18 21.12 -69.44
C ILE A 4 -27.46 21.93 -70.51
N GLN A 5 -26.60 21.26 -71.26
CA GLN A 5 -25.91 21.88 -72.37
C GLN A 5 -26.90 22.04 -73.54
N VAL A 6 -27.20 23.29 -73.89
CA VAL A 6 -28.06 23.60 -75.03
C VAL A 6 -27.25 23.80 -76.30
N GLU A 7 -26.04 24.34 -76.17
CA GLU A 7 -25.11 24.53 -77.27
C GLU A 7 -23.67 24.27 -76.80
N THR A 8 -22.72 24.13 -77.74
CA THR A 8 -21.32 23.91 -77.36
C THR A 8 -20.82 25.11 -76.58
N GLY A 9 -20.49 24.93 -75.29
CA GLY A 9 -20.08 26.03 -74.43
C GLY A 9 -21.22 26.84 -73.79
N ARG A 10 -22.50 26.46 -73.97
CA ARG A 10 -23.66 27.16 -73.35
C ARG A 10 -24.58 26.17 -72.64
N TYR A 11 -24.88 26.47 -71.38
CA TYR A 11 -25.68 25.65 -70.48
C TYR A 11 -26.81 26.48 -69.87
N GLU A 12 -27.98 25.87 -69.71
CA GLU A 12 -29.11 26.48 -69.03
C GLU A 12 -29.59 25.59 -67.88
N ASN A 13 -30.21 26.17 -66.87
CA ASN A 13 -30.75 25.42 -65.72
C ASN A 13 -32.29 25.37 -65.66
N GLY A 14 -32.96 25.88 -66.70
CA GLY A 14 -34.43 25.93 -66.81
C GLY A 14 -35.10 27.00 -65.94
N SER A 15 -34.34 27.87 -65.26
CA SER A 15 -34.86 29.00 -64.47
C SER A 15 -34.42 30.36 -65.03
N GLY A 16 -34.13 30.42 -66.34
CA GLY A 16 -33.65 31.61 -67.03
C GLY A 16 -32.17 31.95 -66.80
N TRP A 17 -31.44 31.16 -66.01
CA TRP A 17 -29.99 31.35 -65.85
C TRP A 17 -29.21 30.56 -66.88
N ILE A 18 -28.26 31.25 -67.50
CA ILE A 18 -27.39 30.74 -68.54
C ILE A 18 -25.95 30.84 -68.08
N LEU A 19 -25.19 29.78 -68.34
CA LEU A 19 -23.74 29.72 -68.22
C LEU A 19 -23.17 29.56 -69.62
N GLU A 20 -22.38 30.52 -70.07
CA GLU A 20 -21.86 30.56 -71.44
C GLU A 20 -20.37 30.82 -71.45
N ASN A 21 -19.64 30.18 -72.35
CA ASN A 21 -18.24 30.46 -72.60
C ASN A 21 -18.13 31.56 -73.66
N ASP A 22 -18.09 32.80 -73.19
CA ASP A 22 -17.95 33.97 -74.04
C ASP A 22 -16.54 34.05 -74.67
N PRO A 23 -16.41 34.46 -75.95
CA PRO A 23 -15.11 34.56 -76.61
C PRO A 23 -14.15 35.58 -75.98
N THR A 24 -14.68 36.58 -75.27
CA THR A 24 -13.91 37.70 -74.70
C THR A 24 -13.68 37.49 -73.21
N PHE A 25 -14.73 37.12 -72.46
CA PHE A 25 -14.71 37.03 -70.99
C PHE A 25 -14.62 35.60 -70.46
N SER A 26 -14.56 34.60 -71.36
CA SER A 26 -14.61 33.18 -71.01
C SER A 26 -15.92 32.83 -70.30
N TRP A 27 -15.91 31.94 -69.31
CA TRP A 27 -17.15 31.52 -68.63
C TRP A 27 -17.84 32.69 -67.91
N ILE A 28 -19.02 33.06 -68.38
CA ILE A 28 -19.92 34.05 -67.80
C ILE A 28 -21.24 33.39 -67.37
N MET A 29 -21.89 33.97 -66.37
CA MET A 29 -23.24 33.59 -65.95
C MET A 29 -24.15 34.81 -65.93
N TYR A 30 -25.31 34.68 -66.55
CA TYR A 30 -26.32 35.74 -66.62
C TYR A 30 -27.71 35.15 -66.58
N ASN A 31 -28.71 36.02 -66.34
CA ASN A 31 -30.11 35.67 -66.48
C ASN A 31 -30.63 36.24 -67.80
N GLU A 32 -31.24 35.41 -68.65
CA GLU A 32 -31.64 35.76 -70.01
C GLU A 32 -32.60 36.96 -70.05
N GLU A 33 -33.64 36.92 -69.21
CA GLU A 33 -34.64 38.00 -69.12
C GLU A 33 -34.06 39.32 -68.59
N MET A 34 -32.97 39.24 -67.81
CA MET A 34 -32.29 40.44 -67.32
C MET A 34 -31.35 41.03 -68.38
N GLU A 35 -30.63 40.17 -69.09
CA GLU A 35 -29.67 40.58 -70.13
C GLU A 35 -30.38 41.22 -71.34
N ASP A 36 -31.61 40.77 -71.64
CA ASP A 36 -32.44 41.35 -72.69
C ASP A 36 -32.91 42.78 -72.37
N GLU A 37 -33.21 43.08 -71.09
CA GLU A 37 -33.66 44.41 -70.65
C GLU A 37 -32.47 45.34 -70.33
N PHE A 38 -31.39 44.77 -69.82
CA PHE A 38 -30.16 45.48 -69.43
C PHE A 38 -28.94 44.75 -70.01
N PRO A 39 -28.30 45.29 -71.06
CA PRO A 39 -27.12 44.67 -71.63
C PRO A 39 -25.93 44.72 -70.67
N ASP A 40 -25.04 43.72 -70.76
CA ASP A 40 -23.82 43.54 -69.97
C ASP A 40 -24.05 43.31 -68.46
N THR A 41 -25.15 42.65 -68.09
CA THR A 41 -25.46 42.28 -66.69
C THR A 41 -24.91 40.92 -66.25
N PHE A 42 -24.04 40.34 -67.07
CA PHE A 42 -23.40 39.07 -66.79
C PHE A 42 -22.30 39.16 -65.71
N LEU A 43 -22.07 38.03 -65.03
CA LEU A 43 -20.99 37.84 -64.06
C LEU A 43 -19.91 36.95 -64.67
N VAL A 44 -18.67 37.44 -64.73
CA VAL A 44 -17.52 36.63 -65.14
C VAL A 44 -17.13 35.68 -64.00
N LEU A 45 -17.16 34.37 -64.23
CA LEU A 45 -16.91 33.40 -63.17
C LEU A 45 -15.46 33.41 -62.69
N ALA A 46 -14.51 33.70 -63.57
CA ALA A 46 -13.11 33.84 -63.18
C ALA A 46 -12.91 34.92 -62.11
N ASP A 47 -13.67 36.02 -62.18
CA ASP A 47 -13.63 37.10 -61.19
C ASP A 47 -14.21 36.68 -59.84
N LEU A 48 -15.19 35.76 -59.83
CA LEU A 48 -15.73 35.18 -58.60
C LEU A 48 -14.71 34.28 -57.89
N PHE A 49 -13.94 33.49 -58.64
CA PHE A 49 -12.92 32.59 -58.08
C PHE A 49 -11.57 33.26 -57.81
N THR A 50 -11.34 34.46 -58.37
CA THR A 50 -10.19 35.33 -58.05
C THR A 50 -10.55 36.43 -57.05
N ASN A 51 -11.78 36.39 -56.50
CA ASN A 51 -12.23 37.31 -55.48
C ASN A 51 -11.34 37.20 -54.23
N PRO A 52 -10.64 38.29 -53.81
CA PRO A 52 -9.75 38.25 -52.66
C PRO A 52 -10.47 37.97 -51.32
N GLY A 53 -11.80 38.09 -51.28
CA GLY A 53 -12.64 37.73 -50.14
C GLY A 53 -13.06 36.24 -50.08
N LEU A 54 -12.74 35.43 -51.08
CA LEU A 54 -13.07 34.00 -51.13
C LEU A 54 -11.79 33.15 -51.22
N SER A 55 -11.56 32.30 -50.23
CA SER A 55 -10.44 31.33 -50.25
C SER A 55 -10.91 29.98 -50.78
N VAL A 56 -11.03 29.84 -52.10
CA VAL A 56 -11.39 28.57 -52.75
C VAL A 56 -10.16 28.01 -53.47
N ILE A 57 -9.74 26.81 -53.09
CA ILE A 57 -8.66 26.08 -53.77
C ILE A 57 -9.29 25.23 -54.87
N THR A 58 -8.84 25.39 -56.12
CA THR A 58 -9.29 24.60 -57.26
C THR A 58 -8.34 23.43 -57.55
N LEU A 59 -8.86 22.38 -58.19
CA LEU A 59 -8.04 21.28 -58.71
C LEU A 59 -7.22 21.77 -59.91
N ASP A 60 -6.03 21.21 -60.09
CA ASP A 60 -5.23 21.38 -61.30
C ASP A 60 -6.06 20.91 -62.52
N PRO A 61 -6.33 21.79 -63.50
CA PRO A 61 -7.18 21.49 -64.64
C PRO A 61 -6.61 20.44 -65.60
N VAL A 62 -5.31 20.12 -65.51
CA VAL A 62 -4.67 19.08 -66.35
C VAL A 62 -4.72 17.72 -65.66
N THR A 63 -4.51 17.69 -64.33
CA THR A 63 -4.35 16.43 -63.58
C THR A 63 -5.56 16.02 -62.75
N GLY A 64 -6.50 16.94 -62.50
CA GLY A 64 -7.68 16.72 -61.66
C GLY A 64 -7.37 16.55 -60.18
N LYS A 65 -6.17 16.94 -59.71
CA LYS A 65 -5.71 16.80 -58.33
C LYS A 65 -5.54 18.14 -57.63
N LEU A 66 -5.55 18.16 -56.30
CA LEU A 66 -5.21 19.36 -55.53
C LEU A 66 -3.71 19.69 -55.72
N PRO A 67 -3.34 20.94 -56.06
CA PRO A 67 -1.93 21.32 -56.19
C PRO A 67 -1.18 21.17 -54.86
N THR A 68 0.01 20.55 -54.90
CA THR A 68 0.80 20.20 -53.70
C THR A 68 1.26 21.41 -52.89
N GLN A 69 1.36 22.59 -53.50
CA GLN A 69 1.68 23.86 -52.83
C GLN A 69 0.65 24.29 -51.78
N TYR A 70 -0.58 23.75 -51.85
CA TYR A 70 -1.65 24.01 -50.88
C TYR A 70 -1.82 22.88 -49.85
N LEU A 71 -1.07 21.79 -50.00
CA LEU A 71 -1.02 20.73 -49.00
C LEU A 71 0.09 21.06 -48.01
N PRO A 72 -0.17 21.05 -46.69
CA PRO A 72 0.92 21.11 -45.73
C PRO A 72 1.83 19.89 -45.95
N ALA A 73 3.14 20.06 -45.82
CA ALA A 73 4.10 18.96 -45.90
C ALA A 73 3.87 17.98 -44.74
N LEU A 74 2.96 17.02 -44.91
CA LEU A 74 2.78 15.93 -43.97
C LEU A 74 3.48 14.68 -44.49
N ALA A 75 4.48 14.30 -43.71
CA ALA A 75 5.13 13.00 -43.63
C ALA A 75 4.09 11.91 -43.37
N ILE A 76 3.67 11.18 -44.42
CA ILE A 76 3.21 9.81 -44.23
C ILE A 76 4.48 9.01 -44.05
N ASN A 77 4.78 8.62 -42.80
CA ASN A 77 5.91 7.76 -42.49
C ASN A 77 5.36 6.47 -41.90
N ASP A 78 5.19 5.46 -42.74
CA ASP A 78 5.01 4.11 -42.24
C ASP A 78 6.33 3.60 -41.65
N THR A 79 6.22 2.88 -40.53
CA THR A 79 7.37 2.31 -39.85
C THR A 79 7.40 0.80 -40.06
N PHE A 80 8.42 0.32 -40.75
CA PHE A 80 8.65 -1.08 -41.05
C PHE A 80 9.68 -1.67 -40.11
N ILE A 81 9.36 -2.77 -39.44
CA ILE A 81 10.33 -3.52 -38.62
C ILE A 81 10.85 -4.70 -39.44
N VAL A 82 12.16 -4.75 -39.65
CA VAL A 82 12.83 -5.74 -40.50
C VAL A 82 14.00 -6.40 -39.77
N SER A 83 14.32 -7.63 -40.13
CA SER A 83 15.38 -8.44 -39.49
C SER A 83 16.72 -8.42 -40.23
N SER A 84 16.82 -7.69 -41.35
CA SER A 84 18.06 -7.55 -42.11
C SER A 84 18.05 -6.36 -43.08
N GLN A 85 19.23 -6.02 -43.62
CA GLN A 85 19.35 -5.07 -44.75
C GLN A 85 18.61 -5.55 -46.00
N ALA A 86 18.67 -6.84 -46.31
CA ALA A 86 18.06 -7.39 -47.52
C ALA A 86 16.54 -7.20 -47.49
N THR A 87 15.91 -7.43 -46.33
CA THR A 87 14.48 -7.20 -46.11
C THR A 87 14.09 -5.71 -46.12
N MET A 88 15.01 -4.81 -45.74
CA MET A 88 14.81 -3.37 -45.84
C MET A 88 14.74 -2.90 -47.31
N LEU A 89 15.66 -3.39 -48.15
CA LEU A 89 15.73 -3.01 -49.57
C LEU A 89 14.61 -3.62 -50.42
N SER A 90 13.82 -4.54 -49.86
CA SER A 90 12.64 -5.12 -50.52
C SER A 90 11.32 -4.49 -50.09
N LEU A 91 11.34 -3.44 -49.27
CA LEU A 91 10.13 -2.77 -48.81
C LEU A 91 9.44 -2.01 -49.95
N SER A 92 8.12 -2.06 -49.99
CA SER A 92 7.31 -1.08 -50.73
C SER A 92 7.16 0.16 -49.85
N ALA A 93 8.18 1.02 -49.89
CA ALA A 93 8.29 2.22 -49.06
C ALA A 93 8.36 3.49 -49.93
N GLU A 94 7.80 4.58 -49.42
CA GLU A 94 7.81 5.91 -50.02
C GLU A 94 8.79 6.83 -49.28
N ARG A 95 9.21 7.92 -49.95
CA ARG A 95 10.11 8.91 -49.35
C ARG A 95 9.50 9.46 -48.06
N GLY A 96 10.20 9.27 -46.95
CA GLY A 96 9.74 9.60 -45.60
C GLY A 96 9.57 8.38 -44.69
N ASP A 97 9.33 7.20 -45.26
CA ASP A 97 9.14 5.97 -44.48
C ASP A 97 10.38 5.57 -43.67
N ILE A 98 10.12 4.90 -42.55
CA ILE A 98 11.14 4.49 -41.59
C ILE A 98 11.29 2.96 -41.60
N ALA A 99 12.52 2.47 -41.73
CA ALA A 99 12.85 1.07 -41.48
C ALA A 99 13.63 0.93 -40.16
N VAL A 100 13.16 0.04 -39.28
CA VAL A 100 13.82 -0.34 -38.03
C VAL A 100 14.43 -1.73 -38.20
N ARG A 101 15.76 -1.78 -38.22
CA ARG A 101 16.54 -3.01 -38.37
C ARG A 101 16.90 -3.60 -37.02
N THR A 102 16.38 -4.79 -36.75
CA THR A 102 16.61 -5.51 -35.47
C THR A 102 17.93 -6.29 -35.42
N ASP A 103 18.65 -6.38 -36.55
CA ASP A 103 19.97 -7.01 -36.64
C ASP A 103 21.13 -6.10 -36.17
N LEU A 104 20.87 -4.82 -35.89
CA LEU A 104 21.87 -3.85 -35.45
C LEU A 104 21.71 -3.51 -33.96
N PRO A 105 22.80 -3.30 -33.21
CA PRO A 105 22.74 -2.86 -31.82
C PRO A 105 22.23 -1.41 -31.70
N GLY A 106 21.24 -1.18 -30.83
CA GLY A 106 20.55 0.11 -30.68
C GLY A 106 19.31 0.22 -31.59
N PRO A 107 18.61 1.37 -31.61
CA PRO A 107 17.52 1.59 -32.56
C PRO A 107 18.14 1.86 -33.95
N GLY A 108 18.40 0.79 -34.71
CA GLY A 108 18.88 0.84 -36.09
C GLY A 108 17.80 1.37 -37.05
N MET A 109 17.43 2.64 -36.88
CA MET A 109 16.38 3.33 -37.63
C MET A 109 17.00 3.98 -38.87
N PHE A 110 16.30 3.86 -40.01
CA PHE A 110 16.68 4.47 -41.29
C PHE A 110 15.46 5.15 -41.89
N ILE A 111 15.62 6.33 -42.47
CA ILE A 111 14.57 7.03 -43.22
C ILE A 111 14.87 7.00 -44.71
N LEU A 112 13.86 6.74 -45.54
CA LEU A 112 14.02 6.77 -46.99
C LEU A 112 13.98 8.23 -47.49
N ALA A 113 15.11 8.72 -48.01
CA ALA A 113 15.28 10.10 -48.47
C ALA A 113 15.20 10.25 -50.00
N GLY A 114 15.26 9.15 -50.76
CA GLY A 114 15.12 9.12 -52.23
C GLY A 114 13.86 8.35 -52.66
N ASP A 115 13.60 8.29 -53.97
CA ASP A 115 12.36 7.69 -54.51
C ASP A 115 12.47 6.17 -54.77
N ASP A 116 13.68 5.59 -54.66
CA ASP A 116 13.92 4.16 -54.86
C ASP A 116 14.27 3.45 -53.53
N PRO A 117 13.34 2.66 -52.94
CA PRO A 117 13.57 1.92 -51.70
C PRO A 117 14.55 0.74 -51.86
N ALA A 118 14.85 0.29 -53.09
CA ALA A 118 15.82 -0.78 -53.33
C ALA A 118 17.27 -0.26 -53.35
N PHE A 119 17.48 1.06 -53.44
CA PHE A 119 18.80 1.67 -53.45
C PHE A 119 19.25 2.05 -52.05
N LEU A 120 20.21 1.28 -51.49
CA LEU A 120 20.71 1.46 -50.12
C LEU A 120 21.11 2.91 -49.76
N PRO A 121 21.80 3.69 -50.62
CA PRO A 121 22.15 5.07 -50.30
C PRO A 121 20.96 6.03 -50.11
N ASN A 122 19.75 5.64 -50.54
CA ASN A 122 18.54 6.41 -50.25
C ASN A 122 18.08 6.23 -48.79
N TRP A 123 18.52 5.19 -48.09
CA TRP A 123 18.20 4.95 -46.68
C TRP A 123 19.21 5.65 -45.76
N ILE A 124 18.80 6.77 -45.16
CA ILE A 124 19.64 7.59 -44.30
C ILE A 124 19.45 7.13 -42.84
N PRO A 125 20.52 6.74 -42.12
CA PRO A 125 20.41 6.34 -40.73
C PRO A 125 19.92 7.50 -39.84
N LEU A 126 18.92 7.23 -39.00
CA LEU A 126 18.39 8.11 -37.96
C LEU A 126 19.05 7.86 -36.60
N THR A 127 20.32 7.47 -36.59
CA THR A 127 21.07 7.27 -35.36
C THR A 127 21.77 8.56 -34.93
N THR A 128 21.53 8.98 -33.68
CA THR A 128 22.48 9.81 -32.94
C THR A 128 23.76 9.00 -32.76
N THR A 129 24.77 9.30 -33.58
CA THR A 129 26.15 8.98 -33.22
C THR A 129 26.41 9.50 -31.81
N TYR A 130 26.98 8.66 -30.93
CA TYR A 130 27.67 9.13 -29.72
C TYR A 130 28.44 10.42 -30.04
N PRO A 131 28.42 11.46 -29.19
CA PRO A 131 29.10 12.71 -29.51
C PRO A 131 30.60 12.43 -29.69
N ASP A 132 31.04 12.35 -30.95
CA ASP A 132 32.46 12.38 -31.29
C ASP A 132 32.94 13.80 -30.99
N TRP A 133 33.98 13.88 -30.16
CA TRP A 133 34.60 15.13 -29.76
C TRP A 133 34.91 16.03 -30.97
N ASN A 134 35.29 15.47 -32.12
CA ASN A 134 35.67 16.23 -33.30
C ASN A 134 34.50 16.96 -33.98
N ASN A 135 33.25 16.59 -33.68
CA ASN A 135 32.06 17.08 -34.38
C ASN A 135 31.26 18.14 -33.58
N ILE A 136 31.76 18.59 -32.43
CA ILE A 136 31.12 19.63 -31.61
C ILE A 136 31.60 21.02 -32.08
N GLN A 137 30.68 21.90 -32.49
CA GLN A 137 30.96 23.31 -32.81
C GLN A 137 30.77 24.21 -31.56
N ASN A 138 31.41 25.39 -31.54
CA ASN A 138 31.39 26.36 -30.42
C ASN A 138 32.01 25.88 -29.09
N LYS A 139 33.11 25.12 -29.16
CA LYS A 139 33.85 24.71 -27.97
C LYS A 139 34.53 25.91 -27.28
N PRO A 140 34.45 26.04 -25.94
CA PRO A 140 35.26 27.00 -25.20
C PRO A 140 36.76 26.71 -25.37
N ALA A 141 37.58 27.73 -25.59
CA ALA A 141 39.04 27.59 -25.73
C ALA A 141 39.74 27.18 -24.41
N ALA A 142 39.06 27.37 -23.27
CA ALA A 142 39.49 26.92 -21.95
C ALA A 142 38.26 26.75 -21.04
N PHE A 143 38.32 25.78 -20.13
CA PHE A 143 37.40 25.68 -18.99
C PHE A 143 38.04 26.38 -17.78
N PRO A 144 37.49 27.49 -17.26
CA PRO A 144 37.99 28.10 -16.03
C PRO A 144 37.73 27.15 -14.86
N THR A 145 38.74 26.88 -14.04
CA THR A 145 38.59 26.05 -12.84
C THR A 145 37.66 26.75 -11.85
N VAL A 146 36.52 26.13 -11.55
CA VAL A 146 35.74 26.50 -10.36
C VAL A 146 36.43 25.86 -9.16
N ASN A 147 36.57 26.61 -8.08
CA ASN A 147 37.14 26.11 -6.84
C ASN A 147 36.30 24.93 -6.34
N HIS A 148 36.93 23.78 -6.11
CA HIS A 148 36.32 22.62 -5.47
C HIS A 148 37.07 22.33 -4.17
N ASP A 149 36.38 21.76 -3.18
CA ASP A 149 36.99 21.40 -1.91
C ASP A 149 37.64 20.01 -1.96
N HIS A 150 38.77 19.89 -1.28
CA HIS A 150 39.37 18.60 -0.97
C HIS A 150 39.16 18.38 0.53
N ASP A 151 38.02 17.77 0.88
CA ASP A 151 37.77 17.35 2.25
C ASP A 151 38.42 15.99 2.56
N SER A 152 38.24 15.50 3.79
CA SER A 152 38.83 14.25 4.30
C SER A 152 38.37 12.97 3.57
N ARG A 153 37.51 13.05 2.55
CA ARG A 153 37.08 11.90 1.74
C ARG A 153 37.99 11.62 0.54
N TYR A 154 38.94 12.50 0.24
CA TYR A 154 39.81 12.37 -0.92
C TYR A 154 41.29 12.45 -0.50
N TYR A 155 42.09 11.49 -0.96
CA TYR A 155 43.54 11.58 -0.86
C TYR A 155 44.08 12.58 -1.87
N THR A 156 44.95 13.48 -1.42
CA THR A 156 45.75 14.30 -2.33
C THR A 156 46.63 13.41 -3.20
N LYS A 157 47.05 13.91 -4.37
CA LYS A 157 47.95 13.20 -5.26
C LYS A 157 49.24 12.77 -4.53
N SER A 158 49.78 13.64 -3.68
CA SER A 158 50.94 13.36 -2.83
C SER A 158 50.72 12.18 -1.89
N GLU A 159 49.56 12.11 -1.22
CA GLU A 159 49.20 11.01 -0.33
C GLU A 159 49.02 9.69 -1.09
N SER A 160 48.36 9.73 -2.26
CA SER A 160 48.19 8.56 -3.12
C SER A 160 49.52 8.04 -3.67
N ASP A 161 50.41 8.95 -4.09
CA ASP A 161 51.76 8.61 -4.55
C ASP A 161 52.60 8.02 -3.40
N THR A 162 52.46 8.57 -2.18
CA THR A 162 53.13 8.05 -0.97
C THR A 162 52.65 6.67 -0.57
N LEU A 163 51.34 6.43 -0.61
CA LEU A 163 50.75 5.11 -0.35
C LEU A 163 51.16 4.08 -1.43
N SER A 164 51.30 4.53 -2.68
CA SER A 164 51.69 3.68 -3.82
C SER A 164 53.19 3.37 -3.85
N LEU A 165 54.05 4.20 -3.25
CA LEU A 165 55.50 3.93 -3.12
C LEU A 165 55.81 2.65 -2.33
N GLN A 166 54.90 2.22 -1.46
CA GLN A 166 55.03 0.97 -0.69
C GLN A 166 54.35 -0.24 -1.36
N LYS A 167 53.79 -0.06 -2.56
CA LYS A 167 53.12 -1.12 -3.32
C LYS A 167 53.98 -1.57 -4.49
N ARG A 168 53.92 -2.86 -4.84
CA ARG A 168 54.65 -3.44 -5.97
C ARG A 168 53.72 -3.67 -7.16
N ASN A 169 54.24 -3.47 -8.37
CA ASN A 169 53.55 -3.85 -9.61
C ASN A 169 53.37 -5.37 -9.71
N ILE A 170 52.14 -5.81 -9.98
CA ILE A 170 51.77 -7.23 -10.13
C ILE A 170 52.38 -7.89 -11.39
N SER A 171 52.92 -7.10 -12.32
CA SER A 171 53.57 -7.58 -13.54
C SER A 171 55.05 -7.96 -13.36
N THR A 172 55.63 -7.64 -12.20
CA THR A 172 57.02 -8.00 -11.86
C THR A 172 57.02 -9.08 -10.77
N PRO A 173 57.46 -10.31 -11.07
CA PRO A 173 57.62 -11.37 -10.08
C PRO A 173 58.55 -10.95 -8.93
N ILE A 174 58.33 -11.50 -7.74
CA ILE A 174 59.12 -11.19 -6.55
C ILE A 174 60.50 -11.86 -6.66
N PRO A 175 61.62 -11.12 -6.63
CA PRO A 175 62.97 -11.72 -6.60
C PRO A 175 63.19 -12.54 -5.32
N ALA A 176 63.88 -13.67 -5.44
CA ALA A 176 64.14 -14.56 -4.31
C ALA A 176 64.89 -13.90 -3.14
N THR A 177 65.66 -12.83 -3.40
CA THR A 177 66.39 -12.05 -2.39
C THR A 177 65.50 -11.26 -1.43
N GLU A 178 64.24 -11.03 -1.80
CA GLU A 178 63.28 -10.24 -1.03
C GLU A 178 62.31 -11.12 -0.24
N VAL A 179 62.43 -12.44 -0.37
CA VAL A 179 61.62 -13.42 0.36
C VAL A 179 62.42 -13.92 1.55
N ALA A 180 61.93 -13.65 2.77
CA ALA A 180 62.50 -14.18 3.99
C ALA A 180 62.37 -15.72 4.03
N THR A 181 63.47 -16.41 4.34
CA THR A 181 63.49 -17.88 4.44
C THR A 181 63.47 -18.33 5.91
N ASP A 182 62.94 -19.53 6.16
CA ASP A 182 62.91 -20.13 7.50
C ASP A 182 63.54 -21.54 7.49
N SER A 183 63.49 -22.25 8.62
CA SER A 183 64.10 -23.58 8.75
C SER A 183 63.44 -24.66 7.89
N GLY A 184 62.21 -24.47 7.44
CA GLY A 184 61.46 -25.39 6.57
C GLY A 184 61.37 -24.94 5.10
N HIS A 185 61.64 -23.67 4.79
CA HIS A 185 61.46 -23.09 3.45
C HIS A 185 62.67 -22.26 3.05
N ARG A 186 63.58 -22.87 2.28
CA ARG A 186 64.83 -22.28 1.79
C ARG A 186 64.86 -22.33 0.26
N PHE A 187 65.31 -21.25 -0.38
CA PHE A 187 65.66 -21.31 -1.81
C PHE A 187 66.95 -22.11 -1.97
N VAL A 188 66.98 -22.94 -3.01
CA VAL A 188 68.11 -23.81 -3.35
C VAL A 188 68.54 -23.46 -4.77
N SER A 189 69.84 -23.33 -4.98
CA SER A 189 70.37 -23.10 -6.33
C SER A 189 70.46 -24.42 -7.10
N ASP A 190 70.48 -24.35 -8.43
CA ASP A 190 70.66 -25.53 -9.29
C ASP A 190 71.98 -26.28 -8.97
N ILE A 191 73.00 -25.55 -8.47
CA ILE A 191 74.26 -26.13 -8.00
C ILE A 191 74.06 -26.93 -6.70
N GLN A 192 73.26 -26.42 -5.76
CA GLN A 192 72.95 -27.13 -4.52
C GLN A 192 72.05 -28.34 -4.78
N MET A 193 71.10 -28.22 -5.72
CA MET A 193 70.27 -29.34 -6.17
C MET A 193 71.12 -30.44 -6.83
N ALA A 194 72.10 -30.06 -7.65
CA ALA A 194 73.03 -30.99 -8.30
C ALA A 194 73.96 -31.74 -7.33
N ILE A 195 74.16 -31.21 -6.12
CA ILE A 195 74.89 -31.90 -5.03
C ILE A 195 73.97 -32.87 -4.27
N TRP A 196 72.67 -32.56 -4.14
CA TRP A 196 71.68 -33.44 -3.51
C TRP A 196 71.24 -34.62 -4.38
N ASP A 197 71.34 -34.51 -5.72
CA ASP A 197 71.11 -35.59 -6.69
C ASP A 197 72.34 -36.50 -6.91
N ALA A 198 73.03 -36.89 -5.82
CA ALA A 198 74.00 -37.98 -5.89
C ALA A 198 73.26 -39.33 -5.73
N PRO A 199 73.26 -40.21 -6.75
CA PRO A 199 74.34 -40.35 -7.73
C PRO A 199 73.99 -39.92 -9.16
N ASN A 200 74.76 -38.96 -9.70
CA ASN A 200 74.77 -38.58 -11.11
C ASN A 200 75.34 -39.72 -12.00
N TRP A 201 74.64 -40.05 -13.08
CA TRP A 201 74.98 -41.08 -14.09
C TRP A 201 76.39 -40.95 -14.71
N ASN A 202 76.99 -39.76 -14.65
CA ASN A 202 78.35 -39.51 -15.13
C ASN A 202 79.44 -39.99 -14.16
N ASN A 203 79.10 -40.30 -12.90
CA ASN A 203 80.05 -40.73 -11.86
C ASN A 203 80.08 -42.25 -11.63
N ILE A 204 79.34 -43.02 -12.43
CA ILE A 204 79.29 -44.50 -12.34
C ILE A 204 80.26 -45.11 -13.37
N GLN A 205 81.27 -45.84 -12.90
CA GLN A 205 82.16 -46.63 -13.75
C GLN A 205 81.53 -47.99 -14.11
N ASN A 206 81.82 -48.52 -15.31
CA ASN A 206 81.29 -49.78 -15.88
C ASN A 206 79.80 -49.80 -16.28
N LYS A 207 79.31 -48.76 -16.98
CA LYS A 207 77.93 -48.73 -17.50
C LYS A 207 77.76 -49.46 -18.87
N PRO A 208 76.66 -50.22 -19.08
CA PRO A 208 76.36 -50.85 -20.37
C PRO A 208 76.12 -49.82 -21.49
N VAL A 209 76.53 -50.14 -22.72
CA VAL A 209 76.51 -49.24 -23.89
C VAL A 209 75.15 -49.17 -24.64
N SER A 210 74.13 -49.89 -24.18
CA SER A 210 72.81 -49.94 -24.80
C SER A 210 71.73 -50.31 -23.78
N PHE A 211 70.63 -49.55 -23.77
CA PHE A 211 69.38 -49.94 -23.15
C PHE A 211 68.39 -50.34 -24.25
N LEU A 212 67.94 -51.59 -24.27
CA LEU A 212 66.69 -51.94 -24.93
C LEU A 212 65.56 -51.50 -23.99
N PRO A 213 64.55 -50.73 -24.43
CA PRO A 213 63.47 -50.33 -23.56
C PRO A 213 62.65 -51.56 -23.15
N SER A 214 62.52 -51.78 -21.85
CA SER A 214 61.46 -52.63 -21.29
C SER A 214 60.16 -51.84 -21.26
N SER A 215 59.01 -52.51 -21.43
CA SER A 215 57.70 -51.88 -21.30
C SER A 215 57.56 -51.21 -19.93
N HIS A 216 57.02 -50.00 -19.91
CA HIS A 216 56.55 -49.35 -18.70
C HIS A 216 55.05 -49.53 -18.57
N ASP A 217 54.53 -49.47 -17.35
CA ASP A 217 53.11 -49.49 -17.06
C ASP A 217 52.58 -48.07 -16.83
N HIS A 218 51.31 -47.86 -17.21
CA HIS A 218 50.54 -46.70 -16.82
C HIS A 218 49.90 -47.02 -15.47
N ASP A 219 50.67 -46.93 -14.39
CA ASP A 219 50.09 -47.14 -13.07
C ASP A 219 49.19 -45.96 -12.64
N SER A 220 48.19 -46.28 -11.84
CA SER A 220 47.05 -45.44 -11.44
C SER A 220 47.40 -44.26 -10.51
N ARG A 221 48.66 -43.79 -10.51
CA ARG A 221 49.11 -42.69 -9.64
C ARG A 221 48.84 -41.30 -10.20
N TYR A 222 48.45 -41.19 -11.47
CA TYR A 222 48.14 -39.91 -12.12
C TYR A 222 46.76 -39.96 -12.76
N TYR A 223 45.89 -39.02 -12.38
CA TYR A 223 44.63 -38.82 -13.08
C TYR A 223 44.90 -38.31 -14.49
N THR A 224 44.23 -38.91 -15.48
CA THR A 224 44.17 -38.38 -16.84
C THR A 224 43.52 -37.00 -16.85
N LYS A 225 43.79 -36.20 -17.90
CA LYS A 225 43.15 -34.89 -18.07
C LYS A 225 41.63 -34.97 -17.97
N PHE A 226 41.03 -36.02 -18.54
CA PHE A 226 39.60 -36.24 -18.49
C PHE A 226 39.09 -36.50 -17.07
N GLU A 227 39.82 -37.28 -16.26
CA GLU A 227 39.47 -37.55 -14.87
C GLU A 227 39.57 -36.29 -14.01
N ILE A 228 40.60 -35.45 -14.21
CA ILE A 228 40.72 -34.16 -13.54
C ILE A 228 39.60 -33.21 -13.96
N ASP A 229 39.31 -33.08 -15.26
CA ASP A 229 38.25 -32.22 -15.76
C ASP A 229 36.87 -32.64 -15.19
N ALA A 230 36.62 -33.95 -15.09
CA ALA A 230 35.40 -34.49 -14.48
C ALA A 230 35.33 -34.25 -12.96
N LEU A 231 36.46 -34.34 -12.25
CA LEU A 231 36.52 -34.06 -10.82
C LEU A 231 36.38 -32.56 -10.50
N LEU A 232 36.79 -31.68 -11.41
CA LEU A 232 36.65 -30.22 -11.27
C LEU A 232 35.34 -29.67 -11.84
N SER A 233 34.62 -30.40 -12.71
CA SER A 233 33.40 -29.88 -13.35
C SER A 233 32.27 -29.56 -12.36
N GLN A 234 32.31 -30.14 -11.15
CA GLN A 234 31.35 -29.88 -10.07
C GLN A 234 31.89 -28.93 -9.00
N LYS A 235 33.11 -28.39 -9.17
CA LYS A 235 33.71 -27.43 -8.25
C LYS A 235 33.36 -26.01 -8.69
N ARG A 236 32.99 -25.16 -7.73
CA ARG A 236 32.67 -23.75 -7.96
C ARG A 236 33.93 -22.89 -7.80
N ASN A 237 34.02 -21.80 -8.57
CA ASN A 237 35.09 -20.81 -8.45
C ASN A 237 34.96 -19.98 -7.15
N LEU A 238 36.09 -19.74 -6.47
CA LEU A 238 36.13 -18.92 -5.24
C LEU A 238 35.71 -17.45 -5.46
N SER A 239 35.75 -16.97 -6.70
CA SER A 239 35.36 -15.61 -7.08
C SER A 239 33.84 -15.42 -7.24
N THR A 240 33.06 -16.51 -7.22
CA THR A 240 31.59 -16.45 -7.33
C THR A 240 30.94 -16.78 -5.98
N PRO A 241 30.31 -15.80 -5.30
CA PRO A 241 29.56 -16.05 -4.07
C PRO A 241 28.47 -17.13 -4.26
N ILE A 242 28.14 -17.85 -3.19
CA ILE A 242 27.07 -18.85 -3.19
C ILE A 242 25.73 -18.10 -3.06
N PRO A 243 24.81 -18.23 -4.03
CA PRO A 243 23.49 -17.59 -3.91
C PRO A 243 22.65 -18.27 -2.83
N ALA A 244 21.79 -17.49 -2.16
CA ALA A 244 20.94 -18.00 -1.07
C ALA A 244 20.04 -19.18 -1.47
N THR A 245 19.68 -19.29 -2.75
CA THR A 245 18.87 -20.39 -3.31
C THR A 245 19.57 -21.75 -3.27
N GLU A 246 20.90 -21.78 -3.17
CA GLU A 246 21.69 -23.01 -3.10
C GLU A 246 22.02 -23.43 -1.67
N VAL A 247 21.67 -22.60 -0.68
CA VAL A 247 21.92 -22.88 0.73
C VAL A 247 20.67 -23.49 1.35
N VAL A 248 20.78 -24.74 1.80
CA VAL A 248 19.72 -25.43 2.53
C VAL A 248 19.64 -24.83 3.94
N THR A 249 18.44 -24.40 4.34
CA THR A 249 18.18 -23.86 5.69
C THR A 249 17.79 -24.96 6.67
N ASP A 250 18.08 -24.76 7.96
CA ASP A 250 17.67 -25.65 9.04
C ASP A 250 16.90 -24.88 10.13
N SER A 251 16.47 -25.57 11.19
CA SER A 251 15.70 -24.98 12.28
C SER A 251 16.46 -23.92 13.09
N GLY A 252 17.80 -23.93 13.07
CA GLY A 252 18.67 -22.95 13.73
C GLY A 252 19.25 -21.89 12.78
N HIS A 253 19.22 -22.11 11.46
CA HIS A 253 19.84 -21.23 10.48
C HIS A 253 18.92 -21.01 9.28
N ARG A 254 18.23 -19.86 9.26
CA ARG A 254 17.34 -19.44 8.17
C ARG A 254 17.75 -18.07 7.66
N PHE A 255 17.53 -17.83 6.37
CA PHE A 255 17.62 -16.49 5.82
C PHE A 255 16.46 -15.63 6.33
N VAL A 256 16.75 -14.39 6.66
CA VAL A 256 15.80 -13.40 7.14
C VAL A 256 15.81 -12.22 6.18
N THR A 257 14.67 -11.57 6.02
CA THR A 257 14.57 -10.35 5.22
C THR A 257 14.65 -9.12 6.10
N ASP A 258 15.02 -7.97 5.52
CA ASP A 258 15.02 -6.69 6.23
C ASP A 258 13.64 -6.37 6.82
N ALA A 259 12.56 -6.74 6.13
CA ALA A 259 11.20 -6.59 6.64
C ALA A 259 10.94 -7.44 7.91
N GLN A 260 11.50 -8.66 7.97
CA GLN A 260 11.41 -9.50 9.16
C GLN A 260 12.26 -8.96 10.31
N MET A 261 13.44 -8.42 10.03
CA MET A 261 14.29 -7.78 11.05
C MET A 261 13.66 -6.51 11.61
N VAL A 262 13.03 -5.68 10.78
CA VAL A 262 12.29 -4.48 11.24
C VAL A 262 11.15 -4.85 12.19
N ILE A 263 10.50 -6.00 11.99
CA ILE A 263 9.46 -6.49 12.92
C ILE A 263 10.06 -6.96 14.25
N TRP A 264 11.25 -7.57 14.24
CA TRP A 264 11.94 -8.02 15.44
C TRP A 264 12.60 -6.88 16.24
N ASP A 265 13.15 -5.89 15.54
CA ASP A 265 13.84 -4.72 16.11
C ASP A 265 12.87 -3.59 16.49
N ALA A 266 11.56 -3.76 16.24
CA ALA A 266 10.56 -2.84 16.73
C ALA A 266 10.69 -2.70 18.27
N PRO A 267 10.67 -1.46 18.81
CA PRO A 267 11.01 -1.20 20.20
C PRO A 267 10.27 -2.13 21.16
N ALA A 268 11.03 -2.84 21.97
CA ALA A 268 10.56 -3.70 23.05
C ALA A 268 9.92 -2.89 24.21
N GLY A 269 8.91 -2.08 23.91
CA GLY A 269 7.80 -1.91 24.85
C GLY A 269 7.08 -3.25 24.83
N GLY A 270 7.42 -4.11 25.79
CA GLY A 270 7.12 -5.55 25.77
C GLY A 270 5.73 -5.86 25.24
N ASN A 271 5.61 -7.03 24.60
CA ASN A 271 4.35 -7.66 24.21
C ASN A 271 3.40 -7.80 25.41
N ILE A 272 2.87 -6.69 25.94
CA ILE A 272 1.55 -6.66 26.54
C ILE A 272 0.63 -6.86 25.34
N SER A 273 0.51 -8.12 24.94
CA SER A 273 -0.49 -8.54 23.99
C SER A 273 -1.81 -8.25 24.67
N ILE A 274 -2.37 -7.07 24.41
CA ILE A 274 -3.75 -6.77 24.79
C ILE A 274 -4.58 -7.87 24.13
N PRO A 275 -5.26 -8.73 24.92
CA PRO A 275 -6.03 -9.82 24.34
C PRO A 275 -7.16 -9.23 23.49
N LEU A 276 -7.63 -9.99 22.50
CA LEU A 276 -8.82 -9.62 21.73
C LEU A 276 -9.97 -9.31 22.68
N GLY A 277 -10.65 -8.19 22.44
CA GLY A 277 -11.71 -7.69 23.32
C GLY A 277 -11.21 -6.83 24.49
N GLY A 278 -9.90 -6.77 24.73
CA GLY A 278 -9.29 -5.91 25.73
C GLY A 278 -9.42 -4.43 25.36
N ILE A 279 -9.76 -3.61 26.34
CA ILE A 279 -9.88 -2.16 26.19
C ILE A 279 -8.82 -1.49 27.04
N VAL A 280 -8.05 -0.59 26.43
CA VAL A 280 -6.97 0.16 27.09
C VAL A 280 -7.14 1.65 26.87
N GLU A 281 -6.58 2.43 27.79
CA GLU A 281 -6.43 3.87 27.60
C GLU A 281 -5.32 4.14 26.56
N ASP A 282 -5.60 5.07 25.65
CA ASP A 282 -4.69 5.56 24.61
C ASP A 282 -4.89 7.06 24.40
N SER A 283 -4.61 7.81 25.45
CA SER A 283 -4.82 9.27 25.49
C SER A 283 -4.09 10.02 24.37
N LEU A 284 -2.95 9.50 23.89
CA LEU A 284 -2.17 10.07 22.79
C LEU A 284 -2.53 9.53 21.39
N ASN A 285 -3.48 8.59 21.29
CA ASN A 285 -3.90 7.95 20.02
C ASN A 285 -2.75 7.31 19.25
N GLN A 286 -1.90 6.55 19.95
CA GLN A 286 -0.73 5.88 19.38
C GLN A 286 -1.02 4.44 18.95
N LEU A 287 -2.11 3.82 19.42
CA LEU A 287 -2.42 2.45 19.04
C LEU A 287 -2.93 2.38 17.60
N PRO A 288 -2.40 1.45 16.78
CA PRO A 288 -2.69 1.42 15.35
C PRO A 288 -4.13 0.99 15.08
N SER A 289 -4.80 1.73 14.18
CA SER A 289 -6.18 1.46 13.77
C SER A 289 -6.37 0.12 13.04
N SER A 290 -5.26 -0.50 12.59
CA SER A 290 -5.27 -1.86 12.05
C SER A 290 -5.66 -2.89 13.10
N ASN A 291 -5.23 -2.73 14.35
CA ASN A 291 -5.43 -3.71 15.41
C ASN A 291 -6.42 -3.24 16.48
N PHE A 292 -6.71 -1.94 16.50
CA PHE A 292 -7.55 -1.31 17.51
C PHE A 292 -8.66 -0.45 16.90
N ARG A 293 -9.81 -0.42 17.57
CA ARG A 293 -10.95 0.43 17.23
C ARG A 293 -11.39 1.24 18.44
N GLU A 294 -12.16 2.30 18.21
CA GLU A 294 -12.78 3.04 19.31
C GLU A 294 -13.96 2.23 19.85
N PRO A 295 -14.10 2.09 21.19
CA PRO A 295 -15.29 1.50 21.78
C PRO A 295 -16.41 2.56 21.80
N ASP A 296 -17.03 2.77 20.65
CA ASP A 296 -17.99 3.84 20.40
C ASP A 296 -19.43 3.36 20.08
N GLY A 297 -19.69 2.05 20.19
CA GLY A 297 -20.98 1.45 19.87
C GLY A 297 -21.22 1.18 18.37
N LEU A 298 -20.29 1.55 17.49
CA LEU A 298 -20.48 1.41 16.04
C LEU A 298 -20.34 -0.05 15.56
N PRO A 299 -20.98 -0.41 14.43
CA PRO A 299 -20.84 -1.74 13.85
C PRO A 299 -19.48 -1.94 13.19
N ILE A 300 -18.90 -3.13 13.35
CA ILE A 300 -17.69 -3.61 12.69
C ILE A 300 -17.94 -4.96 11.99
N SER A 301 -17.13 -5.28 10.99
CA SER A 301 -17.29 -6.49 10.15
C SER A 301 -17.04 -7.78 10.92
N ARG A 302 -17.98 -8.73 10.86
CA ARG A 302 -17.79 -10.10 11.39
C ARG A 302 -16.77 -10.90 10.59
N PHE A 303 -16.59 -10.59 9.31
CA PHE A 303 -15.64 -11.29 8.45
C PHE A 303 -14.20 -10.84 8.72
N THR A 304 -14.01 -9.54 8.95
CA THR A 304 -12.69 -8.97 9.23
C THR A 304 -12.25 -9.26 10.66
N TYR A 305 -13.19 -9.27 11.61
CA TYR A 305 -12.93 -9.40 13.05
C TYR A 305 -13.54 -10.70 13.59
N ASP A 306 -13.39 -11.79 12.84
CA ASP A 306 -14.02 -13.09 13.11
C ASP A 306 -13.55 -13.72 14.43
N ALA A 307 -12.26 -13.60 14.74
CA ALA A 307 -11.67 -14.10 15.98
C ALA A 307 -12.32 -13.43 17.20
N LEU A 308 -12.46 -12.10 17.18
CA LEU A 308 -13.15 -11.37 18.25
C LEU A 308 -14.64 -11.76 18.31
N TRP A 309 -15.32 -11.83 17.17
CA TRP A 309 -16.72 -12.22 17.11
C TRP A 309 -16.95 -13.62 17.70
N ASN A 310 -16.08 -14.58 17.39
CA ASN A 310 -16.14 -15.95 17.91
C ASN A 310 -15.85 -16.05 19.42
N LEU A 311 -15.12 -15.09 20.00
CA LEU A 311 -14.94 -15.02 21.46
C LEU A 311 -16.24 -14.62 22.17
N VAL A 312 -16.99 -13.67 21.59
CA VAL A 312 -18.18 -13.07 22.22
C VAL A 312 -19.47 -13.83 21.89
N ARG A 313 -19.56 -14.44 20.70
CA ARG A 313 -20.75 -15.14 20.20
C ARG A 313 -20.77 -16.62 20.61
N ARG A 314 -21.96 -17.15 20.89
CA ARG A 314 -22.27 -18.58 20.94
C ARG A 314 -23.52 -18.90 20.16
N VAL A 315 -23.71 -20.18 19.85
CA VAL A 315 -24.87 -20.69 19.13
C VAL A 315 -25.77 -21.46 20.08
N VAL A 316 -27.02 -21.04 20.16
CA VAL A 316 -28.09 -21.81 20.79
C VAL A 316 -28.52 -22.88 19.82
N THR A 317 -28.30 -24.14 20.21
CA THR A 317 -28.61 -25.32 19.39
C THR A 317 -30.05 -25.78 19.56
N SER A 318 -30.64 -25.56 20.73
CA SER A 318 -32.04 -25.85 21.05
C SER A 318 -32.41 -25.25 22.40
N ILE A 319 -33.71 -25.19 22.67
CA ILE A 319 -34.25 -24.98 24.02
C ILE A 319 -35.01 -26.24 24.42
N VAL A 320 -34.92 -26.63 25.69
CA VAL A 320 -35.67 -27.74 26.30
C VAL A 320 -36.72 -27.17 27.26
N PRO A 321 -37.97 -26.96 26.79
CA PRO A 321 -39.05 -26.39 27.60
C PRO A 321 -39.32 -27.14 28.90
N ALA A 322 -39.23 -28.48 28.89
CA ALA A 322 -39.53 -29.31 30.05
C ALA A 322 -38.60 -29.06 31.26
N THR A 323 -37.44 -28.45 31.03
CA THR A 323 -36.43 -28.18 32.07
C THR A 323 -35.96 -26.73 32.06
N ASP A 324 -36.58 -25.86 31.24
CA ASP A 324 -36.21 -24.46 31.05
C ASP A 324 -34.74 -24.24 30.65
N ARG A 325 -34.15 -25.17 29.88
CA ARG A 325 -32.71 -25.13 29.55
C ARG A 325 -32.45 -24.68 28.12
N VAL A 326 -31.46 -23.82 27.99
CA VAL A 326 -30.91 -23.35 26.72
C VAL A 326 -29.63 -24.14 26.44
N ASN A 327 -29.61 -24.92 25.35
CA ASN A 327 -28.48 -25.77 24.99
C ASN A 327 -27.44 -25.01 24.16
N VAL A 328 -26.24 -24.88 24.72
CA VAL A 328 -25.09 -24.18 24.13
C VAL A 328 -23.82 -24.94 24.48
N THR A 329 -23.23 -25.64 23.52
CA THR A 329 -22.07 -26.49 23.77
C THR A 329 -20.86 -25.70 24.28
N ALA A 330 -20.20 -26.21 25.33
CA ALA A 330 -18.97 -25.65 25.91
C ALA A 330 -19.03 -24.12 26.10
N HIS A 331 -20.11 -23.63 26.70
CA HIS A 331 -20.38 -22.19 26.77
C HIS A 331 -19.47 -21.43 27.76
N ASN A 332 -18.91 -22.12 28.76
CA ASN A 332 -18.03 -21.54 29.79
C ASN A 332 -18.63 -20.32 30.52
N LEU A 333 -19.94 -20.35 30.76
CA LEU A 333 -20.67 -19.26 31.42
C LEU A 333 -20.77 -19.54 32.92
N ALA A 334 -20.68 -18.49 33.72
CA ALA A 334 -20.83 -18.58 35.17
C ALA A 334 -22.25 -18.21 35.63
N GLU A 335 -22.61 -18.65 36.84
CA GLU A 335 -23.85 -18.26 37.51
C GLU A 335 -23.94 -16.74 37.62
N GLY A 336 -25.09 -16.17 37.24
CA GLY A 336 -25.32 -14.73 37.25
C GLY A 336 -24.60 -13.94 36.15
N GLN A 337 -23.92 -14.60 35.19
CA GLN A 337 -23.38 -13.90 34.01
C GLN A 337 -24.50 -13.33 33.13
N LEU A 338 -24.27 -12.16 32.54
CA LEU A 338 -25.22 -11.55 31.61
C LEU A 338 -25.04 -12.12 30.19
N VAL A 339 -26.16 -12.44 29.55
CA VAL A 339 -26.23 -12.88 28.15
C VAL A 339 -27.36 -12.16 27.43
N LYS A 340 -27.30 -12.13 26.10
CA LYS A 340 -28.31 -11.53 25.24
C LYS A 340 -28.50 -12.39 23.99
N PHE A 341 -29.73 -12.52 23.51
CA PHE A 341 -30.09 -13.36 22.36
C PHE A 341 -30.50 -12.49 21.17
N ASN A 342 -30.28 -12.98 19.94
CA ASN A 342 -30.70 -12.26 18.73
C ASN A 342 -32.13 -12.59 18.27
N PHE A 343 -32.77 -13.58 18.89
CA PHE A 343 -34.04 -14.14 18.47
C PHE A 343 -35.12 -13.97 19.55
N THR A 344 -36.38 -13.99 19.10
CA THR A 344 -37.57 -13.96 19.96
C THR A 344 -38.35 -15.26 19.76
N GLY A 345 -38.75 -15.90 20.85
CA GLY A 345 -39.48 -17.17 20.82
C GLY A 345 -39.17 -18.02 22.05
N GLY A 346 -40.02 -19.00 22.36
CA GLY A 346 -39.79 -19.92 23.48
C GLY A 346 -39.65 -19.28 24.86
N GLY A 347 -40.26 -18.11 25.09
CA GLY A 347 -40.11 -17.35 26.34
C GLY A 347 -38.93 -16.37 26.36
N ILE A 348 -38.13 -16.32 25.29
CA ILE A 348 -37.02 -15.37 25.12
C ILE A 348 -37.48 -14.20 24.24
N ALA A 349 -37.12 -12.98 24.63
CA ALA A 349 -37.23 -11.77 23.81
C ALA A 349 -35.85 -11.35 23.31
N ALA A 350 -35.73 -11.09 22.01
CA ALA A 350 -34.49 -10.62 21.41
C ALA A 350 -34.00 -9.33 22.08
N LEU A 351 -32.68 -9.15 22.10
CA LEU A 351 -31.99 -7.96 22.63
C LEU A 351 -32.22 -7.65 24.11
N THR A 352 -32.94 -8.53 24.82
CA THR A 352 -33.15 -8.44 26.26
C THR A 352 -31.96 -9.07 27.00
N ASN A 353 -31.54 -8.42 28.08
CA ASN A 353 -30.48 -8.93 28.94
C ASN A 353 -31.04 -9.98 29.90
N TYR A 354 -30.39 -11.15 29.95
CA TYR A 354 -30.75 -12.23 30.85
C TYR A 354 -29.56 -12.63 31.71
N TYR A 355 -29.84 -13.12 32.91
CA TYR A 355 -28.86 -13.71 33.82
C TYR A 355 -28.84 -15.22 33.64
N VAL A 356 -27.64 -15.78 33.49
CA VAL A 356 -27.39 -17.22 33.46
C VAL A 356 -27.68 -17.83 34.83
N ARG A 357 -28.38 -18.96 34.84
CA ARG A 357 -28.78 -19.74 36.02
C ARG A 357 -28.43 -21.20 35.87
N ASN A 358 -27.98 -21.80 36.96
CA ASN A 358 -27.69 -23.23 37.06
C ASN A 358 -26.88 -23.73 35.85
N PRO A 359 -25.75 -23.09 35.47
CA PRO A 359 -24.99 -23.50 34.30
C PRO A 359 -24.36 -24.88 34.48
N THR A 360 -24.31 -25.65 33.39
CA THR A 360 -23.39 -26.80 33.27
C THR A 360 -22.31 -26.47 32.25
N THR A 361 -21.69 -27.48 31.65
CA THR A 361 -20.79 -27.30 30.51
C THR A 361 -21.52 -26.93 29.22
N ASN A 362 -22.75 -27.44 29.03
CA ASN A 362 -23.42 -27.46 27.73
C ASN A 362 -24.82 -26.83 27.73
N ASP A 363 -25.31 -26.39 28.87
CA ASP A 363 -26.62 -25.78 29.01
C ASP A 363 -26.73 -24.92 30.26
N PHE A 364 -27.74 -24.08 30.28
CA PHE A 364 -28.07 -23.23 31.42
C PHE A 364 -29.55 -22.87 31.38
N GLN A 365 -30.07 -22.40 32.52
CA GLN A 365 -31.36 -21.75 32.64
C GLN A 365 -31.16 -20.22 32.65
N ILE A 366 -32.22 -19.43 32.50
CA ILE A 366 -32.12 -17.96 32.49
C ILE A 366 -33.10 -17.29 33.44
N SER A 367 -32.77 -16.09 33.91
CA SER A 367 -33.66 -15.22 34.70
C SER A 367 -33.57 -13.75 34.27
N THR A 368 -34.57 -12.92 34.57
CA THR A 368 -34.56 -11.47 34.28
C THR A 368 -33.81 -10.63 35.32
N GLY A 369 -33.48 -11.19 36.49
CA GLY A 369 -32.78 -10.47 37.56
C GLY A 369 -31.60 -11.26 38.14
N SER A 370 -30.65 -10.56 38.76
CA SER A 370 -29.42 -11.14 39.35
C SER A 370 -29.66 -12.10 40.52
N ILE A 371 -30.87 -12.11 41.10
CA ILE A 371 -31.36 -13.09 42.08
C ILE A 371 -32.78 -13.60 41.78
N GLY A 372 -33.28 -13.40 40.55
CA GLY A 372 -34.64 -13.75 40.14
C GLY A 372 -34.84 -15.24 39.85
N GLY A 373 -36.10 -15.69 39.86
CA GLY A 373 -36.47 -17.05 39.48
C GLY A 373 -36.21 -17.36 38.00
N VAL A 374 -36.07 -18.65 37.69
CA VAL A 374 -35.89 -19.14 36.32
C VAL A 374 -37.11 -18.81 35.47
N ILE A 375 -36.88 -18.37 34.23
CA ILE A 375 -37.91 -18.10 33.23
C ILE A 375 -38.42 -19.43 32.68
N ASN A 376 -39.75 -19.55 32.60
CA ASN A 376 -40.42 -20.65 31.92
C ASN A 376 -40.21 -20.53 30.40
N LEU A 377 -39.52 -21.51 29.79
CA LEU A 377 -39.28 -21.58 28.36
C LEU A 377 -40.34 -22.46 27.68
N THR A 378 -40.95 -21.95 26.61
CA THR A 378 -42.21 -22.52 26.09
C THR A 378 -42.07 -23.33 24.80
N SER A 379 -40.96 -23.20 24.07
CA SER A 379 -40.73 -23.92 22.81
C SER A 379 -39.24 -23.95 22.46
N SER A 380 -38.79 -24.94 21.70
CA SER A 380 -37.40 -24.98 21.20
C SER A 380 -37.13 -23.78 20.28
N GLN A 381 -35.92 -23.21 20.36
CA GLN A 381 -35.43 -22.14 19.49
C GLN A 381 -33.96 -22.40 19.15
N THR A 382 -33.53 -21.82 18.02
CA THR A 382 -32.13 -21.82 17.58
C THR A 382 -31.72 -20.41 17.20
N GLY A 383 -30.46 -20.05 17.43
CA GLY A 383 -29.96 -18.74 17.00
C GLY A 383 -28.69 -18.33 17.72
N ASP A 384 -28.30 -17.08 17.52
CA ASP A 384 -27.08 -16.53 18.12
C ASP A 384 -27.36 -15.91 19.49
N MET A 385 -26.37 -16.05 20.36
CA MET A 385 -26.29 -15.35 21.63
C MET A 385 -24.91 -14.70 21.80
N ILE A 386 -24.84 -13.67 22.64
CA ILE A 386 -23.58 -13.06 23.06
C ILE A 386 -23.39 -13.22 24.57
N THR A 387 -22.14 -13.43 24.97
CA THR A 387 -21.73 -13.72 26.35
C THR A 387 -21.18 -12.49 27.10
N ASN A 388 -20.88 -11.42 26.35
CA ASN A 388 -20.66 -10.08 26.86
C ASN A 388 -21.68 -9.15 26.22
N ILE A 389 -22.61 -8.65 27.02
CA ILE A 389 -23.75 -7.85 26.57
C ILE A 389 -23.41 -6.41 26.18
N GLU A 390 -22.15 -5.99 26.39
CA GLU A 390 -21.64 -4.70 25.90
C GLU A 390 -21.54 -4.67 24.37
N TYR A 391 -21.34 -5.84 23.76
CA TYR A 391 -21.39 -5.98 22.31
C TYR A 391 -22.85 -6.04 21.83
N GLY A 392 -23.05 -5.76 20.55
CA GLY A 392 -24.36 -5.86 19.89
C GLY A 392 -24.30 -6.76 18.66
N PHE A 393 -25.48 -7.19 18.19
CA PHE A 393 -25.58 -8.07 17.01
C PHE A 393 -25.40 -7.36 15.67
N GLY A 394 -25.20 -6.03 15.64
CA GLY A 394 -25.08 -5.26 14.39
C GLY A 394 -26.35 -5.34 13.54
N ASP A 395 -26.16 -5.49 12.25
CA ASP A 395 -27.20 -5.82 11.25
C ASP A 395 -27.78 -7.23 11.38
N GLY A 396 -27.32 -8.02 12.35
CA GLY A 396 -27.76 -9.40 12.57
C GLY A 396 -27.09 -10.43 11.67
N SER A 397 -26.25 -10.02 10.71
CA SER A 397 -25.70 -10.90 9.68
C SER A 397 -24.20 -10.68 9.43
N SER A 398 -23.81 -9.51 8.93
CA SER A 398 -22.44 -9.23 8.46
C SER A 398 -21.62 -8.40 9.43
N THR A 399 -22.25 -7.80 10.43
CA THR A 399 -21.62 -6.87 11.39
C THR A 399 -21.99 -7.19 12.84
N PHE A 400 -21.21 -6.67 13.79
CA PHE A 400 -21.52 -6.65 15.22
C PHE A 400 -21.08 -5.31 15.82
N ASN A 401 -21.77 -4.84 16.85
CA ASN A 401 -21.40 -3.58 17.51
C ASN A 401 -20.33 -3.83 18.56
N VAL A 402 -19.32 -2.95 18.61
CA VAL A 402 -18.37 -2.88 19.71
C VAL A 402 -19.02 -2.24 20.95
N PRO A 403 -18.43 -2.40 22.16
CA PRO A 403 -18.87 -1.67 23.35
C PRO A 403 -18.87 -0.15 23.12
N ASP A 404 -19.75 0.57 23.81
CA ASP A 404 -19.64 2.04 23.92
C ASP A 404 -19.14 2.41 25.32
N ARG A 405 -17.95 3.01 25.40
CA ARG A 405 -17.32 3.43 26.67
C ARG A 405 -17.20 4.95 26.79
N LYS A 406 -17.86 5.71 25.91
CA LYS A 406 -17.82 7.17 25.97
C LYS A 406 -18.61 7.68 27.18
N GLY A 407 -17.97 8.51 28.02
CA GLY A 407 -18.64 9.23 29.11
C GLY A 407 -19.08 8.37 30.30
N ILE A 408 -18.68 7.09 30.39
CA ILE A 408 -19.10 6.19 31.47
C ILE A 408 -17.92 5.82 32.36
N PHE A 409 -18.13 5.86 33.68
CA PHE A 409 -17.14 5.37 34.64
C PHE A 409 -17.12 3.84 34.70
N LEU A 410 -15.91 3.30 34.83
CA LEU A 410 -15.69 1.87 34.94
C LEU A 410 -15.78 1.43 36.40
N ARG A 411 -16.34 0.24 36.62
CA ARG A 411 -16.35 -0.44 37.92
C ARG A 411 -15.96 -1.90 37.71
N GLY A 412 -15.16 -2.45 38.62
CA GLY A 412 -14.87 -3.88 38.62
C GLY A 412 -16.14 -4.70 38.80
N ALA A 413 -16.33 -5.73 37.98
CA ALA A 413 -17.48 -6.62 38.07
C ALA A 413 -17.44 -7.46 39.37
N GLY A 414 -18.62 -7.80 39.88
CA GLY A 414 -18.83 -8.63 41.06
C GLY A 414 -18.95 -7.85 42.37
N VAL A 415 -19.23 -8.61 43.43
CA VAL A 415 -19.27 -8.10 44.80
C VAL A 415 -17.88 -8.18 45.41
N HIS A 416 -17.39 -7.07 45.95
CA HIS A 416 -16.12 -7.03 46.65
C HIS A 416 -16.15 -7.95 47.89
N GLY A 417 -15.08 -8.70 48.15
CA GLY A 417 -15.05 -9.70 49.23
C GLY A 417 -15.27 -9.15 50.65
N SER A 418 -14.70 -7.99 50.99
CA SER A 418 -14.76 -7.46 52.37
C SER A 418 -14.97 -5.95 52.53
N ARG A 419 -14.85 -5.15 51.47
CA ARG A 419 -14.95 -3.68 51.60
C ARG A 419 -16.40 -3.26 51.63
N ALA A 420 -16.83 -2.78 52.80
CA ALA A 420 -18.14 -2.20 52.99
C ALA A 420 -18.24 -0.81 52.34
N LYS A 421 -19.41 -0.50 51.78
CA LYS A 421 -19.78 0.85 51.32
C LYS A 421 -20.45 1.64 52.46
N THR A 422 -20.56 2.95 52.30
CA THR A 422 -21.08 3.88 53.32
C THR A 422 -22.45 3.47 53.88
N SER A 423 -23.34 2.93 53.04
CA SER A 423 -24.68 2.50 53.43
C SER A 423 -24.75 1.07 53.99
N GLY A 424 -23.62 0.41 54.24
CA GLY A 424 -23.54 -0.98 54.66
C GLY A 424 -23.58 -1.98 53.49
N GLY A 425 -23.14 -3.22 53.75
CA GLY A 425 -22.88 -4.23 52.72
C GLY A 425 -21.65 -3.89 51.86
N ASN A 426 -21.24 -4.81 50.99
CA ASN A 426 -20.03 -4.62 50.18
C ASN A 426 -20.30 -3.83 48.88
N TYR A 427 -19.23 -3.28 48.30
CA TYR A 427 -19.28 -2.73 46.94
C TYR A 427 -19.67 -3.83 45.94
N ASP A 428 -20.56 -3.49 45.02
CA ASP A 428 -21.04 -4.40 43.99
C ASP A 428 -21.04 -3.69 42.64
N GLY A 429 -20.34 -4.28 41.67
CA GLY A 429 -20.32 -3.82 40.28
C GLY A 429 -21.31 -4.51 39.36
N GLY A 430 -22.02 -5.54 39.85
CA GLY A 430 -22.83 -6.40 39.01
C GLY A 430 -21.98 -7.28 38.10
N SER A 431 -22.62 -7.98 37.17
CA SER A 431 -21.94 -8.86 36.21
C SER A 431 -21.19 -8.07 35.14
N VAL A 432 -20.26 -8.71 34.43
CA VAL A 432 -19.60 -8.09 33.26
C VAL A 432 -20.66 -7.58 32.26
N GLY A 433 -20.52 -6.32 31.85
CA GLY A 433 -21.45 -5.62 30.98
C GLY A 433 -22.68 -5.01 31.65
N PHE A 434 -22.79 -5.08 32.98
CA PHE A 434 -23.88 -4.42 33.71
C PHE A 434 -23.82 -2.89 33.58
N ALA A 435 -24.91 -2.29 33.09
CA ALA A 435 -25.03 -0.84 32.91
C ALA A 435 -25.60 -0.16 34.17
N GLY A 436 -24.72 0.21 35.09
CA GLY A 436 -25.08 0.99 36.27
C GLY A 436 -25.48 2.43 35.92
N GLN A 437 -26.41 3.01 36.68
CA GLN A 437 -26.75 4.43 36.65
C GLN A 437 -26.00 5.18 37.77
N ASP A 438 -25.82 6.49 37.61
CA ASP A 438 -25.35 7.34 38.69
C ASP A 438 -26.34 7.31 39.87
N ARG A 439 -25.80 7.44 41.09
CA ARG A 439 -26.58 7.32 42.33
C ARG A 439 -25.99 8.22 43.40
N GLN A 440 -26.86 8.94 44.11
CA GLN A 440 -26.50 9.63 45.34
C GLN A 440 -26.74 8.72 46.55
N ILE A 441 -25.88 8.83 47.56
CA ILE A 441 -26.09 8.16 48.84
C ILE A 441 -27.34 8.76 49.50
N SER A 442 -28.23 7.91 50.01
CA SER A 442 -29.37 8.35 50.80
C SER A 442 -28.88 9.15 52.01
N HIS A 443 -29.44 10.32 52.21
CA HIS A 443 -29.14 11.21 53.32
C HIS A 443 -30.41 11.91 53.76
N SER A 444 -30.42 12.37 55.02
CA SER A 444 -31.54 13.09 55.61
C SER A 444 -31.08 14.48 56.04
N HIS A 445 -31.93 15.49 55.82
CA HIS A 445 -31.74 16.82 56.38
C HIS A 445 -32.62 16.96 57.61
N GLN A 446 -32.03 17.28 58.76
CA GLN A 446 -32.77 17.61 59.97
C GLN A 446 -32.94 19.12 60.05
N GLN A 447 -34.19 19.58 60.13
CA GLN A 447 -34.54 20.98 60.30
C GLN A 447 -34.92 21.21 61.77
N TYR A 448 -34.28 22.18 62.43
CA TYR A 448 -34.58 22.52 63.82
C TYR A 448 -35.51 23.74 63.89
N ALA A 449 -36.57 23.65 64.68
CA ALA A 449 -37.46 24.77 65.00
C ALA A 449 -36.76 25.69 66.02
N GLY A 450 -36.05 26.71 65.53
CA GLY A 450 -35.30 27.66 66.36
C GLY A 450 -34.52 28.72 65.59
N ASP A 451 -34.39 28.59 64.27
CA ASP A 451 -33.63 29.51 63.41
C ASP A 451 -34.43 30.77 63.07
N ILE A 452 -34.58 31.60 64.10
CA ILE A 452 -35.60 32.63 64.25
C ILE A 452 -35.01 34.06 64.13
N ALA A 453 -34.48 34.49 62.98
CA ALA A 453 -34.43 35.94 62.65
C ALA A 453 -33.84 36.22 61.27
N GLY A 454 -34.72 36.58 60.33
CA GLY A 454 -34.40 37.63 59.36
C GLY A 454 -33.61 37.22 58.13
N GLY A 455 -34.33 37.10 57.01
CA GLY A 455 -33.91 37.71 55.74
C GLY A 455 -32.93 36.92 54.87
N SER A 456 -33.40 36.62 53.66
CA SER A 456 -32.65 36.11 52.50
C SER A 456 -32.14 34.67 52.59
N TYR A 457 -32.24 33.98 51.45
CA TYR A 457 -31.63 32.66 51.20
C TYR A 457 -30.23 32.59 51.83
N GLY A 458 -30.06 31.68 52.80
CA GLY A 458 -28.81 31.55 53.57
C GLY A 458 -28.86 32.07 55.02
N SER A 459 -29.99 32.61 55.50
CA SER A 459 -30.16 33.00 56.91
C SER A 459 -31.51 32.54 57.47
N GLY A 460 -31.46 31.85 58.61
CA GLY A 460 -32.61 31.28 59.32
C GLY A 460 -33.70 32.30 59.67
N GLY A 461 -34.94 32.01 59.27
CA GLY A 461 -36.14 32.81 59.56
C GLY A 461 -37.20 32.13 60.45
N ARG A 462 -37.87 32.95 61.26
CA ARG A 462 -38.70 32.72 62.47
C ARG A 462 -39.91 31.73 62.46
N TYR A 463 -39.90 30.66 63.29
CA TYR A 463 -41.07 30.11 64.08
C TYR A 463 -41.30 30.75 65.48
N ALA A 464 -41.98 31.90 65.54
CA ALA A 464 -42.46 32.44 66.81
C ALA A 464 -43.96 32.22 66.82
N ASP A 465 -44.35 30.98 67.12
CA ASP A 465 -45.66 30.68 67.65
C ASP A 465 -45.44 30.51 69.16
N SER A 466 -45.89 31.49 69.93
CA SER A 466 -46.14 31.36 71.36
C SER A 466 -47.66 31.15 71.58
N GLY A 467 -48.28 30.31 70.75
CA GLY A 467 -49.74 30.27 70.56
C GLY A 467 -50.36 28.89 70.29
N GLY A 468 -49.59 27.80 70.25
CA GLY A 468 -50.13 26.45 70.17
C GLY A 468 -50.86 26.11 68.87
N ALA A 469 -50.64 26.86 67.78
CA ALA A 469 -51.22 26.55 66.48
C ALA A 469 -50.24 25.70 65.66
N SER A 470 -50.61 24.44 65.41
CA SER A 470 -49.95 23.60 64.42
C SER A 470 -50.23 24.12 63.01
N ALA A 471 -49.57 25.20 62.61
CA ALA A 471 -49.57 25.65 61.23
C ALA A 471 -48.75 24.65 60.40
N ALA A 472 -49.43 23.87 59.56
CA ALA A 472 -48.80 22.95 58.63
C ALA A 472 -48.12 23.74 57.49
N THR A 473 -46.96 24.34 57.77
CA THR A 473 -46.09 24.90 56.74
C THR A 473 -45.19 23.80 56.19
N ILE A 474 -45.38 23.45 54.92
CA ILE A 474 -44.50 22.55 54.19
C ILE A 474 -43.11 23.18 54.19
N LEU A 475 -42.16 22.54 54.87
CA LEU A 475 -40.76 22.95 54.86
C LEU A 475 -40.10 22.43 53.57
N TYR A 476 -39.42 23.32 52.85
CA TYR A 476 -38.68 22.96 51.63
C TYR A 476 -37.18 23.03 51.89
N THR A 477 -36.45 21.99 51.50
CA THR A 477 -34.98 22.02 51.41
C THR A 477 -34.62 22.62 50.05
N GLY A 478 -33.93 23.77 50.06
CA GLY A 478 -33.45 24.42 48.84
C GLY A 478 -32.22 23.75 48.24
N SER A 479 -31.74 24.27 47.11
CA SER A 479 -30.47 23.85 46.51
C SER A 479 -29.29 24.07 47.47
N PRO A 480 -28.22 23.26 47.38
CA PRO A 480 -27.00 23.49 48.15
C PRO A 480 -26.46 24.92 47.94
N VAL A 481 -26.13 25.59 49.04
CA VAL A 481 -25.48 26.91 49.07
C VAL A 481 -24.11 26.82 49.77
N SER A 482 -23.27 27.84 49.57
CA SER A 482 -21.94 27.92 50.20
C SER A 482 -22.04 27.95 51.72
N ASP A 483 -21.12 27.26 52.39
CA ASP A 483 -20.92 27.30 53.85
C ASP A 483 -19.84 28.33 54.27
N GLY A 484 -19.38 29.17 53.33
CA GLY A 484 -18.30 30.14 53.54
C GLY A 484 -16.91 29.62 53.19
N THR A 485 -16.73 28.33 52.88
CA THR A 485 -15.44 27.75 52.45
C THR A 485 -15.36 27.46 50.95
N GLY A 486 -16.48 27.57 50.23
CA GLY A 486 -16.53 27.45 48.77
C GLY A 486 -17.95 27.33 48.22
N ASN A 487 -18.12 27.59 46.93
CA ASN A 487 -19.41 27.45 46.27
C ASN A 487 -19.67 25.99 45.89
N PRO A 488 -20.86 25.42 46.18
CA PRO A 488 -21.26 24.12 45.68
C PRO A 488 -21.23 24.08 44.16
N ARG A 489 -20.66 23.01 43.59
CA ARG A 489 -20.69 22.77 42.14
C ARG A 489 -21.98 22.02 41.82
N ASN A 490 -22.91 22.71 41.16
CA ASN A 490 -24.21 22.17 40.78
C ASN A 490 -24.22 21.84 39.28
N SER A 491 -24.67 20.63 38.92
CA SER A 491 -24.86 20.17 37.54
C SER A 491 -25.99 19.13 37.48
N ASN A 492 -26.28 18.58 36.30
CA ASN A 492 -27.31 17.57 36.07
C ASN A 492 -26.87 16.11 36.29
N GLU A 493 -25.58 15.87 36.57
CA GLU A 493 -25.00 14.55 36.80
C GLU A 493 -24.26 14.49 38.15
N VAL A 494 -24.46 13.41 38.90
CA VAL A 494 -23.69 13.14 40.13
C VAL A 494 -22.39 12.45 39.76
N ALA A 495 -21.31 13.22 39.59
CA ALA A 495 -19.99 12.71 39.25
C ALA A 495 -18.89 13.22 40.21
N PRO A 496 -17.88 12.40 40.54
CA PRO A 496 -16.65 12.88 41.17
C PRO A 496 -15.85 13.75 40.17
N ALA A 497 -14.75 14.37 40.61
CA ALA A 497 -13.82 15.00 39.69
C ALA A 497 -13.25 13.98 38.69
N TRP A 498 -13.12 14.35 37.41
CA TRP A 498 -12.73 13.45 36.34
C TRP A 498 -11.83 14.11 35.29
N THR A 499 -11.18 13.29 34.47
CA THR A 499 -10.43 13.68 33.27
C THR A 499 -10.83 12.75 32.14
N ALA A 500 -11.19 13.30 30.98
CA ALA A 500 -11.53 12.47 29.82
C ALA A 500 -10.26 11.88 29.22
N VAL A 501 -10.31 10.58 28.95
CA VAL A 501 -9.25 9.83 28.27
C VAL A 501 -9.83 9.11 27.06
N ARG A 502 -8.98 8.84 26.07
CA ARG A 502 -9.39 8.07 24.89
C ARG A 502 -9.20 6.58 25.18
N TYR A 503 -10.19 5.76 24.86
CA TYR A 503 -10.11 4.31 24.95
C TYR A 503 -9.95 3.67 23.56
N LYS A 504 -9.24 2.56 23.50
CA LYS A 504 -9.10 1.71 22.30
C LYS A 504 -9.38 0.25 22.66
N LEU A 505 -10.19 -0.39 21.84
CA LEU A 505 -10.55 -1.80 21.88
C LEU A 505 -9.64 -2.59 20.93
N ARG A 506 -9.03 -3.67 21.41
CA ARG A 506 -8.30 -4.61 20.57
C ARG A 506 -9.25 -5.48 19.74
N VAL A 507 -9.12 -5.42 18.42
CA VAL A 507 -9.99 -6.14 17.46
C VAL A 507 -9.27 -7.15 16.55
N LEU A 508 -7.95 -7.03 16.37
CA LEU A 508 -7.11 -7.98 15.58
C LEU A 508 -5.81 -8.32 16.26
#